data_AF-A0A3P6FR48-F1
#
_entry.id   AF-A0A3P6FR48-F1
#
_cell.length_a   1.000
_cell.length_b   1.000
_cell.length_c   1.000
_cell.angle_alpha   90.00
_cell.angle_beta   90.00
_cell.angle_gamma   90.00
#
_symmetry.space_group_name_H-M   'P 1'
#
loop_
_entity.id
_entity.type
_entity.pdbx_description
1 polymer ?
#
loop_
_entity_poly.entity_id
_entity_poly.type
_entity_poly.pdbx_seq_one_letter_code
_entity_poly.pdbx_strand_id
1 'polypeptide(L)'
;MATLPLPITTTISLPKPCISNSFSFPFRNVSLSTRTRRMYLTGGVVSRSYKVVVEQDGKTTELEVEPDETILSKALESGMDVPYDCNLGVCMTCPAKLVTGTVDQSDGMLSEDVVERGYALLCASYPTSDCHIKMIPEEELLSLQLATAND
;
A
#
# COMPACT_ATOMS: atom_id res chain seq x y z
N MET A 1 2.01 -42.81 -45.93
CA MET A 1 1.36 -43.03 -44.61
C MET A 1 1.50 -41.71 -43.85
N ALA A 2 0.61 -40.73 -44.10
CA ALA A 2 -0.66 -40.47 -43.38
C ALA A 2 -0.42 -40.22 -41.88
N THR A 3 -0.88 -39.18 -41.17
CA THR A 3 -1.78 -38.03 -41.39
C THR A 3 -1.71 -37.21 -40.08
N LEU A 4 -1.49 -35.89 -40.17
CA LEU A 4 -2.08 -34.73 -39.45
C LEU A 4 -2.59 -34.82 -37.95
N PRO A 5 -2.80 -33.64 -37.29
CA PRO A 5 -2.60 -33.36 -35.86
C PRO A 5 -3.92 -33.36 -35.05
N LEU A 6 -3.88 -32.96 -33.76
CA LEU A 6 -4.66 -31.84 -33.18
C LEU A 6 -4.58 -31.80 -31.62
N PRO A 7 -4.83 -30.62 -31.01
CA PRO A 7 -4.72 -30.33 -29.59
C PRO A 7 -6.03 -30.57 -28.83
N ILE A 8 -5.97 -30.69 -27.51
CA ILE A 8 -7.15 -30.63 -26.63
C ILE A 8 -7.00 -29.50 -25.61
N THR A 9 -7.55 -28.36 -25.99
CA THR A 9 -8.05 -27.32 -25.09
C THR A 9 -9.19 -27.93 -24.27
N THR A 10 -9.19 -27.76 -22.95
CA THR A 10 -10.41 -27.97 -22.15
C THR A 10 -10.62 -26.78 -21.24
N THR A 11 -11.41 -25.87 -21.77
CA THR A 11 -12.05 -24.74 -21.09
C THR A 11 -12.95 -25.31 -19.99
N ILE A 12 -12.61 -25.07 -18.71
CA ILE A 12 -13.54 -25.32 -17.61
C ILE A 12 -14.21 -23.99 -17.27
N SER A 13 -15.37 -23.79 -17.89
CA SER A 13 -16.35 -22.78 -17.52
C SER A 13 -17.03 -23.20 -16.22
N LEU A 14 -16.85 -22.42 -15.15
CA LEU A 14 -17.59 -22.57 -13.91
C LEU A 14 -19.03 -22.03 -14.07
N PRO A 15 -20.04 -22.75 -13.55
CA PRO A 15 -21.44 -22.37 -13.65
C PRO A 15 -21.80 -21.23 -12.68
N LYS A 16 -22.71 -20.36 -13.14
CA LYS A 16 -23.46 -19.39 -12.33
C LYS A 16 -24.34 -20.13 -11.30
N PRO A 17 -24.32 -19.77 -10.01
CA PRO A 17 -25.43 -20.05 -9.12
C PRO A 17 -26.46 -18.93 -9.17
N CYS A 18 -27.66 -19.30 -9.59
CA CYS A 18 -28.87 -18.51 -9.53
C CYS A 18 -29.48 -18.53 -8.12
N ILE A 19 -29.90 -17.34 -7.68
CA ILE A 19 -31.22 -17.03 -7.10
C ILE A 19 -31.55 -17.50 -5.66
N SER A 20 -32.09 -16.50 -4.94
CA SER A 20 -33.02 -16.50 -3.81
C SER A 20 -32.55 -17.10 -2.49
N ASN A 21 -32.44 -16.24 -1.48
CA ASN A 21 -33.34 -16.45 -0.36
C ASN A 21 -33.78 -15.14 0.30
N SER A 22 -35.09 -14.98 0.36
CA SER A 22 -35.83 -13.93 1.04
C SER A 22 -35.62 -14.09 2.55
N PHE A 23 -34.85 -13.19 3.17
CA PHE A 23 -34.84 -13.04 4.62
C PHE A 23 -35.56 -11.75 4.98
N SER A 24 -36.86 -11.89 5.20
CA SER A 24 -37.72 -10.89 5.81
C SER A 24 -37.27 -10.69 7.26
N PHE A 25 -36.40 -9.69 7.49
CA PHE A 25 -36.08 -9.24 8.84
C PHE A 25 -37.23 -8.36 9.36
N PRO A 26 -37.76 -8.65 10.56
CA PRO A 26 -38.79 -7.83 11.17
C PRO A 26 -38.22 -6.46 11.51
N PHE A 27 -38.76 -5.44 10.84
CA PHE A 27 -38.60 -4.02 11.15
C PHE A 27 -39.01 -3.78 12.61
N ARG A 28 -38.01 -3.72 13.50
CA ARG A 28 -38.18 -3.26 14.87
C ARG A 28 -37.96 -1.74 14.87
N ASN A 29 -39.08 -1.02 14.94
CA ASN A 29 -39.14 0.42 15.13
C ASN A 29 -38.28 0.83 16.35
N VAL A 30 -37.15 1.48 16.10
CA VAL A 30 -36.47 2.32 17.08
C VAL A 30 -36.76 3.76 16.71
N SER A 31 -37.46 4.44 17.61
CA SER A 31 -37.89 5.82 17.45
C SER A 31 -36.68 6.76 17.36
N LEU A 32 -36.77 7.71 16.42
CA LEU A 32 -35.92 8.88 16.39
C LEU A 32 -36.08 9.65 17.71
N SER A 33 -35.04 9.63 18.53
CA SER A 33 -34.82 10.66 19.53
C SER A 33 -33.68 11.55 19.05
N THR A 34 -34.04 12.78 18.77
CA THR A 34 -33.20 13.93 18.48
C THR A 34 -32.11 14.10 19.54
N ARG A 35 -30.87 13.71 19.21
CA ARG A 35 -29.67 14.21 19.89
C ARG A 35 -28.54 14.37 18.88
N THR A 36 -28.50 15.57 18.32
CA THR A 36 -27.30 16.32 17.94
C THR A 36 -26.30 15.58 17.04
N ARG A 37 -26.52 15.66 15.72
CA ARG A 37 -25.43 15.53 14.76
C ARG A 37 -24.43 16.65 15.01
N ARG A 38 -23.34 16.35 15.73
CA ARG A 38 -22.14 17.18 15.72
C ARG A 38 -21.30 16.75 14.51
N MET A 39 -21.74 17.16 13.33
CA MET A 39 -20.91 17.10 12.12
C MET A 39 -19.87 18.23 12.20
N TYR A 40 -18.61 17.84 11.96
CA TYR A 40 -17.51 18.57 11.34
C TYR A 40 -17.37 20.06 11.68
N LEU A 41 -16.25 20.44 12.30
CA LEU A 41 -15.52 21.65 11.94
C LEU A 41 -14.07 21.58 12.49
N THR A 42 -13.16 21.27 11.55
CA THR A 42 -11.89 21.99 11.33
C THR A 42 -10.91 22.09 12.50
N GLY A 43 -10.21 20.99 12.79
CA GLY A 43 -8.80 21.10 13.09
C GLY A 43 -8.08 21.35 11.76
N GLY A 44 -7.83 22.62 11.44
CA GLY A 44 -7.00 22.96 10.29
C GLY A 44 -5.58 22.44 10.55
N VAL A 45 -5.26 21.29 9.96
CA VAL A 45 -3.87 20.84 9.88
C VAL A 45 -3.18 21.83 8.94
N VAL A 46 -2.14 22.50 9.41
CA VAL A 46 -1.28 23.30 8.54
C VAL A 46 -0.55 22.29 7.67
N SER A 47 -1.13 21.95 6.51
CA SER A 47 -0.56 20.97 5.58
C SER A 47 0.74 21.53 5.01
N ARG A 48 1.85 21.09 5.60
CA ARG A 48 3.17 21.26 5.03
C ARG A 48 3.41 20.07 4.13
N SER A 49 3.16 20.21 2.83
CA SER A 49 3.60 19.19 1.88
C SER A 49 5.12 19.11 1.88
N TYR A 50 5.64 17.89 1.77
CA TYR A 50 7.06 17.61 1.61
C TYR A 50 7.33 17.16 0.17
N LYS A 51 8.47 17.59 -0.36
CA LYS A 51 8.94 17.12 -1.66
C LYS A 51 9.60 15.75 -1.49
N VAL A 52 8.99 14.73 -2.07
CA VAL A 52 9.51 13.36 -2.06
C VAL A 52 9.93 13.00 -3.48
N VAL A 53 11.21 12.69 -3.65
CA VAL A 53 11.78 12.28 -4.93
C VAL A 53 11.92 10.76 -4.93
N VAL A 54 11.27 10.10 -5.89
CA VAL A 54 11.23 8.65 -6.01
C VAL A 54 12.00 8.18 -7.23
N GLU A 55 13.04 7.37 -7.01
CA GLU A 55 13.83 6.73 -8.05
C GLU A 55 13.39 5.27 -8.24
N GLN A 56 12.96 4.92 -9.45
CA GLN A 56 12.57 3.58 -9.85
C GLN A 56 13.22 3.24 -11.19
N ASP A 57 14.04 2.18 -11.24
CA ASP A 57 14.75 1.71 -12.45
C ASP A 57 15.51 2.82 -13.21
N GLY A 58 16.07 3.80 -12.49
CA GLY A 58 16.80 4.94 -13.06
C GLY A 58 15.91 6.08 -13.56
N LYS A 59 14.58 6.00 -13.39
CA LYS A 59 13.65 7.10 -13.60
C LYS A 59 13.35 7.78 -12.26
N THR A 60 13.49 9.10 -12.23
CA THR A 60 13.19 9.93 -11.05
C THR A 60 11.86 10.64 -11.25
N THR A 61 10.96 10.53 -10.27
CA THR A 61 9.68 11.23 -10.24
C THR A 61 9.61 12.06 -8.96
N GLU A 62 9.19 13.31 -9.07
CA GLU A 62 9.00 14.20 -7.93
C GLU A 62 7.52 14.21 -7.53
N LEU A 63 7.26 14.02 -6.24
CA LEU A 63 5.93 14.00 -5.65
C LEU A 63 5.84 15.04 -4.54
N GLU A 64 4.69 15.68 -4.41
CA GLU A 64 4.35 16.50 -3.24
C GLU A 64 3.42 15.69 -2.32
N VAL A 65 3.93 15.29 -1.16
CA VAL A 65 3.24 14.37 -0.24
C VAL A 65 2.88 15.11 1.04
N GLU A 66 1.64 14.98 1.50
CA GLU A 66 1.20 15.54 2.78
C GLU A 66 1.71 14.68 3.96
N PRO A 67 1.94 15.26 5.15
CA PRO A 67 2.45 14.52 6.32
C PRO A 67 1.45 13.47 6.82
N ASP A 68 0.17 13.65 6.54
CA ASP A 68 -0.92 12.75 6.92
C ASP A 68 -1.20 11.68 5.83
N GLU A 69 -0.42 11.66 4.75
CA GLU A 69 -0.56 10.74 3.62
C GLU A 69 0.69 9.87 3.45
N THR A 70 0.50 8.60 3.07
CA THR A 70 1.63 7.71 2.75
C THR A 70 2.23 8.05 1.40
N ILE A 71 3.55 7.84 1.27
CA ILE A 71 4.25 8.05 -0.01
C ILE A 71 3.68 7.15 -1.12
N LEU A 72 3.25 5.93 -0.79
CA LEU A 72 2.62 5.02 -1.76
C LEU A 72 1.31 5.61 -2.34
N SER A 73 0.42 6.12 -1.49
CA SER A 73 -0.84 6.71 -1.96
C SER A 73 -0.59 7.82 -2.97
N LYS A 74 0.33 8.75 -2.65
CA LYS A 74 0.70 9.84 -3.55
C LYS A 74 1.34 9.35 -4.85
N ALA A 75 2.18 8.32 -4.77
CA ALA A 75 2.80 7.72 -5.94
C ALA A 75 1.73 7.13 -6.89
N LEU A 76 0.76 6.40 -6.36
CA LEU A 76 -0.35 5.84 -7.15
C LEU A 76 -1.24 6.93 -7.75
N GLU A 77 -1.53 8.00 -7.01
CA GLU A 77 -2.29 9.16 -7.53
C GLU A 77 -1.57 9.87 -8.68
N SER A 78 -0.23 9.96 -8.61
CA SER A 78 0.59 10.53 -9.67
C SER A 78 0.70 9.63 -10.92
N GLY A 79 0.18 8.41 -10.85
CA GLY A 79 0.25 7.40 -11.91
C GLY A 79 1.59 6.68 -11.98
N MET A 80 2.37 6.64 -10.89
CA MET A 80 3.53 5.76 -10.78
C MET A 80 3.08 4.32 -10.55
N ASP A 81 3.70 3.40 -11.27
CA ASP A 81 3.48 1.96 -11.10
C ASP A 81 4.45 1.44 -10.03
N VAL A 82 3.93 1.33 -8.80
CA VAL A 82 4.67 0.85 -7.64
C VAL A 82 4.18 -0.56 -7.30
N PRO A 83 5.05 -1.55 -7.07
CA PRO A 83 4.60 -2.85 -6.56
C PRO A 83 4.03 -2.69 -5.15
N TYR A 84 2.77 -3.09 -4.95
CA TYR A 84 2.11 -3.13 -3.65
C TYR A 84 1.09 -4.28 -3.59
N ASP A 85 0.80 -4.77 -2.38
CA ASP A 85 -0.18 -5.86 -2.18
C ASP A 85 -1.10 -5.55 -0.99
N CYS A 86 -0.54 -5.51 0.22
CA CYS A 86 -1.34 -5.45 1.45
C CYS A 86 -1.75 -4.04 1.88
N ASN A 87 -0.94 -3.01 1.59
CA ASN A 87 -1.13 -1.63 2.10
C ASN A 87 -1.25 -1.52 3.63
N LEU A 88 -0.67 -2.48 4.36
CA LEU A 88 -0.75 -2.59 5.82
C LEU A 88 0.62 -2.60 6.49
N GLY A 89 1.72 -2.40 5.74
CA GLY A 89 3.06 -2.39 6.32
C GLY A 89 3.62 -3.76 6.71
N VAL A 90 3.01 -4.88 6.28
CA VAL A 90 3.39 -6.24 6.72
C VAL A 90 3.94 -7.15 5.62
N CYS A 91 3.52 -6.94 4.36
CA CYS A 91 3.83 -7.85 3.26
C CYS A 91 5.20 -7.66 2.63
N MET A 92 5.89 -6.55 2.94
CA MET A 92 7.23 -6.23 2.43
C MET A 92 7.34 -6.10 0.90
N THR A 93 6.22 -6.00 0.17
CA THR A 93 6.17 -5.92 -1.31
C THR A 93 6.40 -4.53 -1.89
N CYS A 94 6.32 -3.48 -1.06
CA CYS A 94 6.59 -2.09 -1.46
C CYS A 94 7.86 -1.52 -0.78
N PRO A 95 9.01 -2.21 -0.85
CA PRO A 95 10.21 -1.79 -0.16
C PRO A 95 10.89 -0.63 -0.90
N ALA A 96 11.46 0.27 -0.13
CA ALA A 96 12.28 1.36 -0.63
C ALA A 96 13.47 1.60 0.32
N LYS A 97 14.49 2.25 -0.21
CA LYS A 97 15.65 2.70 0.52
C LYS A 97 15.64 4.22 0.58
N LEU A 98 15.72 4.77 1.79
CA LEU A 98 15.87 6.20 2.04
C LEU A 98 17.31 6.62 1.73
N VAL A 99 17.48 7.45 0.70
CA VAL A 99 18.78 8.01 0.31
C VAL A 99 19.07 9.27 1.11
N THR A 100 18.07 10.14 1.27
CA THR A 100 18.16 11.37 2.08
C THR A 100 16.80 11.71 2.69
N GLY A 101 16.82 12.49 3.78
CA GLY A 101 15.62 12.95 4.47
C GLY A 101 15.23 12.04 5.64
N THR A 102 14.01 12.21 6.14
CA THR A 102 13.45 11.46 7.27
C THR A 102 12.00 11.09 7.01
N VAL A 103 11.67 9.84 7.28
CA VAL A 103 10.29 9.32 7.21
C VAL A 103 9.93 8.69 8.55
N ASP A 104 8.68 8.84 8.95
CA ASP A 104 8.10 8.07 10.04
C ASP A 104 7.46 6.80 9.45
N GLN A 105 7.86 5.63 9.95
CA GLN A 105 7.31 4.35 9.53
C GLN A 105 6.89 3.48 10.72
N SER A 106 6.38 4.13 11.77
CA SER A 106 5.91 3.48 13.00
C SER A 106 4.82 2.42 12.77
N ASP A 107 4.08 2.51 11.64
CA ASP A 107 3.05 1.54 11.25
C ASP A 107 3.62 0.31 10.50
N GLY A 108 4.91 0.31 10.14
CA GLY A 108 5.57 -0.76 9.41
C GLY A 108 6.12 -1.87 10.31
N MET A 109 6.05 -3.12 9.83
CA MET A 109 6.58 -4.30 10.51
C MET A 109 7.98 -4.69 9.98
N LEU A 110 8.95 -3.78 10.09
CA LEU A 110 10.37 -4.03 9.79
C LEU A 110 11.18 -4.23 11.08
N SER A 111 12.31 -4.94 11.01
CA SER A 111 13.23 -5.03 12.14
C SER A 111 14.00 -3.72 12.30
N GLU A 112 14.37 -3.38 13.54
CA GLU A 112 15.09 -2.15 13.86
C GLU A 112 16.39 -2.03 13.05
N ASP A 113 17.15 -3.12 12.90
CA ASP A 113 18.37 -3.17 12.08
C ASP A 113 18.14 -2.79 10.61
N VAL A 114 17.02 -3.21 10.03
CA VAL A 114 16.67 -2.92 8.63
C VAL A 114 16.27 -1.45 8.49
N VAL A 115 15.52 -0.93 9.46
CA VAL A 115 15.19 0.50 9.52
C VAL A 115 16.45 1.36 9.67
N GLU A 116 17.39 0.98 10.54
CA GLU A 116 18.67 1.68 10.74
C GLU A 116 19.56 1.67 9.50
N ARG A 117 19.47 0.61 8.67
CA ARG A 117 20.14 0.55 7.35
C ARG A 117 19.49 1.45 6.30
N GLY A 118 18.42 2.16 6.65
CA GLY A 118 17.72 3.11 5.80
C GLY A 118 16.68 2.47 4.89
N TYR A 119 16.18 1.28 5.23
CA TYR A 119 15.10 0.65 4.49
C TYR A 119 13.74 1.03 5.07
N ALA A 120 12.77 1.26 4.20
CA ALA A 120 11.43 1.67 4.57
C ALA A 120 10.35 1.05 3.67
N LEU A 121 9.12 0.95 4.17
CA LEU A 121 7.97 0.48 3.38
C LEU A 121 7.13 1.66 2.92
N LEU A 122 6.95 1.84 1.61
CA LEU A 122 6.24 2.99 1.06
C LEU A 122 4.78 3.08 1.51
N CYS A 123 4.13 1.94 1.74
CA CYS A 123 2.75 1.87 2.21
C CYS A 123 2.55 2.27 3.68
N ALA A 124 3.62 2.36 4.46
CA ALA A 124 3.58 2.69 5.88
C ALA A 124 4.56 3.81 6.23
N SER A 125 5.04 4.56 5.22
CA SER A 125 6.00 5.65 5.40
C SER A 125 5.32 7.00 5.19
N TYR A 126 5.38 7.84 6.21
CA TYR A 126 4.94 9.23 6.20
C TYR A 126 6.16 10.15 6.16
N PRO A 127 6.25 11.09 5.22
CA PRO A 127 7.38 12.00 5.16
C PRO A 127 7.35 13.00 6.31
N THR A 128 8.50 13.21 6.95
CA THR A 128 8.67 14.23 8.01
C THR A 128 9.58 15.38 7.58
N SER A 129 10.24 15.22 6.42
CA SER A 129 11.05 16.23 5.74
C SER A 129 11.08 15.95 4.24
N ASP A 130 11.72 16.82 3.44
CA ASP A 130 11.98 16.53 2.03
C ASP A 130 12.92 15.32 1.91
N CYS A 131 12.48 14.29 1.17
CA CYS A 131 13.14 12.99 1.12
C CYS A 131 13.49 12.58 -0.31
N HIS A 132 14.57 11.83 -0.45
CA HIS A 132 14.89 11.10 -1.68
C HIS A 132 14.86 9.60 -1.35
N ILE A 133 14.02 8.86 -2.05
CA ILE A 133 13.85 7.42 -1.87
C ILE A 133 14.13 6.69 -3.17
N LYS A 134 14.68 5.49 -3.05
CA LYS A 134 14.97 4.60 -4.17
C LYS A 134 14.21 3.30 -3.98
N MET A 135 13.41 2.90 -4.96
CA MET A 135 12.78 1.59 -4.93
C MET A 135 13.84 0.48 -5.06
N ILE A 136 13.61 -0.58 -4.32
CA ILE A 136 14.42 -1.80 -4.35
C ILE A 136 13.51 -2.98 -4.65
N PRO A 137 14.04 -4.10 -5.17
CA PRO A 137 13.26 -5.30 -5.35
C PRO A 137 12.97 -5.98 -4.00
N GLU A 138 11.85 -6.70 -3.91
CA GLU A 138 11.41 -7.43 -2.71
C GLU A 138 12.45 -8.42 -2.18
N GLU A 139 13.19 -9.06 -3.08
CA GLU A 139 14.23 -10.06 -2.75
C GLU A 139 15.39 -9.46 -1.94
N GLU A 140 15.74 -8.19 -2.19
CA GLU A 140 16.80 -7.50 -1.47
C GLU A 140 16.39 -7.22 -0.02
N LEU A 141 15.18 -6.68 0.18
CA LEU A 141 14.68 -6.38 1.52
C LEU A 141 14.44 -7.67 2.33
N LEU A 142 13.87 -8.70 1.70
CA LEU A 142 13.60 -9.98 2.37
C LEU A 142 14.89 -10.65 2.85
N SER A 143 15.94 -10.60 2.03
CA SER A 143 17.25 -11.17 2.38
C SER A 143 17.84 -10.49 3.63
N LEU A 144 17.71 -9.17 3.74
CA LEU A 144 18.19 -8.41 4.89
C LEU A 144 17.38 -8.68 6.14
N GLN A 145 16.05 -8.69 6.02
CA GLN A 145 15.14 -8.95 7.13
C GLN A 145 15.35 -10.35 7.72
N LEU A 146 15.51 -11.37 6.87
CA LEU A 146 15.79 -12.73 7.30
C LEU A 146 17.18 -12.88 7.92
N ALA A 147 18.18 -12.13 7.43
CA ALA A 147 19.50 -12.13 8.04
C ALA A 147 19.46 -11.63 9.49
N THR A 148 18.65 -10.61 9.78
CA THR A 148 18.52 -10.03 11.14
C THR A 148 17.71 -10.90 12.10
N ALA A 149 16.93 -11.86 11.60
CA ALA A 149 16.07 -12.72 12.43
C ALA A 149 16.76 -13.98 12.98
N ASN A 150 17.98 -14.29 12.53
CA ASN A 150 18.68 -15.55 12.84
C ASN A 150 19.80 -15.41 13.90
N ASP A 151 19.89 -14.27 14.58
CA ASP A 151 20.80 -14.03 15.72
C ASP A 151 20.09 -14.23 17.08
#